data_AF-A0A316TTS5-F1
#
_entry.id   AF-A0A316TTS5-F1
#
_cell.length_a   1.000
_cell.length_b   1.000
_cell.length_c   1.000
_cell.angle_alpha   90.00
_cell.angle_beta   90.00
_cell.angle_gamma   90.00
#
_symmetry.space_group_name_H-M   'P 1'
#
loop_
_entity.id
_entity.type
_entity.pdbx_description
1 polymer ?
#
loop_
_entity_poly.entity_id
_entity_poly.type
_entity_poly.pdbx_seq_one_letter_code
_entity_poly.pdbx_strand_id
1 'polypeptide(L)'
;MRPKKSAINILIGEEQILNRGYRIPMIQTAIKHYIAYRVSTGMLIDPQTTTAAYWFIERLGFEFMGLRVFPGDCCFVYELRKMV
;
A
#
# COMPACT_ATOMS: atom_id res chain seq x y z
N MET A 1 23.55 8.46 3.53
CA MET A 1 22.58 7.78 4.41
C MET A 1 21.45 7.25 3.52
N ARG A 2 21.15 5.94 3.50
CA ARG A 2 20.02 5.43 2.71
C ARG A 2 18.71 5.86 3.38
N PRO A 3 17.68 6.32 2.64
CA PRO A 3 16.40 6.69 3.23
C PRO A 3 15.78 5.47 3.94
N LYS A 4 15.32 5.65 5.19
CA LYS A 4 14.61 4.62 5.95
C LYS A 4 13.17 4.55 5.44
N LYS A 5 12.91 3.65 4.49
CA LYS A 5 11.56 3.33 4.03
C LYS A 5 11.02 2.15 4.84
N SER A 6 9.73 2.17 5.14
CA SER A 6 9.04 1.01 5.70
C SER A 6 7.99 0.55 4.70
N ALA A 7 7.92 -0.76 4.48
CA ALA A 7 6.84 -1.38 3.72
C ALA A 7 5.75 -1.82 4.68
N ILE A 8 4.49 -1.65 4.28
CA ILE A 8 3.36 -2.23 5.00
C ILE A 8 2.67 -3.16 4.01
N ASN A 9 2.63 -4.44 4.35
CA ASN A 9 1.83 -5.40 3.62
C ASN A 9 0.50 -5.59 4.37
N ILE A 10 -0.61 -5.26 3.72
CA ILE A 10 -1.95 -5.40 4.30
C ILE A 10 -2.65 -6.56 3.60
N LEU A 11 -2.65 -7.72 4.25
CA LEU A 11 -3.44 -8.86 3.80
C LEU A 11 -4.87 -8.70 4.31
N ILE A 12 -5.82 -8.45 3.40
CA ILE A 12 -7.24 -8.26 3.77
C ILE A 12 -8.02 -9.53 3.46
N GLY A 13 -7.96 -10.48 4.41
CA GLY A 13 -8.91 -11.57 4.65
C GLY A 13 -9.22 -12.55 3.50
N GLU A 14 -9.76 -13.72 3.86
CA GLU A 14 -10.23 -14.72 2.90
C GLU A 14 -11.33 -14.17 1.98
N GLU A 15 -11.53 -14.84 0.84
CA GLU A 15 -12.42 -14.44 -0.26
C GLU A 15 -13.84 -14.04 0.20
N GLN A 16 -14.29 -14.66 1.29
CA GLN A 16 -15.60 -14.49 1.94
C GLN A 16 -15.80 -13.11 2.63
N ILE A 17 -14.71 -12.42 2.91
CA ILE A 17 -14.68 -11.10 3.58
C ILE A 17 -14.42 -9.98 2.55
N LEU A 18 -14.06 -10.34 1.31
CA LEU A 18 -13.92 -9.40 0.19
C LEU A 18 -15.29 -8.77 -0.16
N ASN A 19 -15.28 -7.58 -0.76
CA ASN A 19 -16.47 -6.81 -1.18
C ASN A 19 -17.41 -6.30 -0.08
N ARG A 20 -17.05 -6.42 1.21
CA ARG A 20 -17.82 -5.83 2.33
C ARG A 20 -17.43 -4.40 2.71
N GLY A 21 -16.63 -3.73 1.88
CA GLY A 21 -16.20 -2.34 2.12
C GLY A 21 -15.07 -2.16 3.16
N TYR A 22 -14.61 -3.22 3.83
CA TYR A 22 -13.57 -3.12 4.88
C TYR A 22 -12.17 -2.78 4.38
N ARG A 23 -11.90 -2.98 3.09
CA ARG A 23 -10.58 -2.71 2.50
C ARG A 23 -10.12 -1.27 2.74
N ILE A 24 -11.04 -0.33 2.53
CA ILE A 24 -10.75 1.11 2.58
C ILE A 24 -10.47 1.58 4.02
N PRO A 25 -11.33 1.30 5.02
CA PRO A 25 -11.05 1.66 6.42
C PRO A 25 -9.75 1.05 6.96
N MET A 26 -9.42 -0.19 6.57
CA MET A 26 -8.17 -0.84 7.01
C MET A 26 -6.92 -0.16 6.44
N ILE A 27 -6.92 0.14 5.14
CA ILE A 27 -5.81 0.88 4.50
C ILE A 27 -5.66 2.26 5.15
N GLN A 28 -6.75 2.98 5.36
CA GLN A 28 -6.72 4.29 6.04
C GLN A 28 -6.19 4.20 7.47
N THR A 29 -6.58 3.16 8.21
CA THR A 29 -6.11 2.93 9.59
C THR A 29 -4.62 2.63 9.61
N ALA A 30 -4.14 1.76 8.72
CA ALA A 30 -2.72 1.46 8.59
C ALA A 30 -1.88 2.72 8.25
N ILE A 31 -2.37 3.56 7.33
CA ILE A 31 -1.73 4.84 7.00
C ILE A 31 -1.70 5.77 8.20
N LYS A 32 -2.81 5.91 8.95
CA LYS A 32 -2.86 6.74 10.17
C LYS A 32 -1.86 6.27 11.22
N HIS A 33 -1.78 4.96 11.47
CA HIS A 33 -0.79 4.39 12.39
C HIS A 33 0.65 4.65 11.91
N TYR A 34 0.90 4.49 10.61
CA TYR A 34 2.20 4.74 10.02
C TYR A 34 2.64 6.20 10.18
N ILE A 35 1.76 7.16 9.86
CA ILE A 35 2.04 8.59 10.01
C ILE A 35 2.35 8.95 11.46
N ALA A 36 1.64 8.34 12.42
CA ALA A 36 1.87 8.56 13.85
C ALA A 36 3.26 8.09 14.31
N TYR A 37 3.84 7.06 13.67
CA TYR A 37 5.10 6.46 14.09
C TYR A 37 6.37 7.24 13.64
N ARG A 38 6.24 8.33 12.86
CA ARG A 38 7.25 9.38 12.53
C ARG A 38 8.69 9.01 12.11
N VAL A 39 9.07 7.74 11.99
CA VAL A 39 10.49 7.33 11.83
C VAL A 39 10.92 7.13 10.37
N SER A 40 10.00 7.12 9.41
CA SER A 40 10.26 6.72 8.02
C SER A 40 10.05 7.84 7.01
N THR A 41 10.84 7.80 5.93
CA THR A 41 10.87 8.79 4.84
C THR A 41 9.83 8.53 3.75
N GLY A 42 9.12 7.38 3.79
CA GLY A 42 8.13 6.99 2.79
C GLY A 42 7.58 5.58 3.03
N MET A 43 6.33 5.36 2.60
CA MET A 43 5.58 4.11 2.76
C MET A 43 5.46 3.42 1.41
N LEU A 44 5.79 2.13 1.35
CA LEU A 44 5.56 1.29 0.18
C LEU A 44 4.36 0.36 0.40
N ILE A 45 3.55 0.20 -0.64
CA ILE A 45 2.49 -0.82 -0.73
C ILE A 45 2.59 -1.55 -2.08
N ASP A 46 2.29 -2.84 -2.07
CA ASP A 46 2.48 -3.76 -3.19
C ASP A 46 1.20 -4.56 -3.54
N PRO A 47 0.08 -3.89 -3.91
CA PRO A 47 -1.12 -4.59 -4.33
C PRO A 47 -0.85 -5.54 -5.51
N GLN A 48 -1.43 -6.74 -5.47
CA GLN A 48 -1.48 -7.62 -6.65
C GLN A 48 -2.18 -6.91 -7.82
N THR A 49 -1.71 -7.15 -9.04
CA THR A 49 -2.25 -6.53 -10.26
C THR A 49 -3.73 -6.82 -10.49
N THR A 50 -4.23 -7.91 -9.94
CA THR A 50 -5.64 -8.34 -9.96
C THR A 50 -6.53 -7.47 -9.07
N THR A 51 -5.96 -6.65 -8.18
CA THR A 51 -6.72 -5.86 -7.22
C THR A 51 -7.25 -4.58 -7.87
N ALA A 52 -8.57 -4.42 -7.94
CA ALA A 52 -9.23 -3.20 -8.45
C ALA A 52 -9.06 -1.95 -7.54
N ALA A 53 -8.06 -1.92 -6.65
CA ALA A 53 -7.84 -0.85 -5.67
C ALA A 53 -6.76 0.17 -6.11
N TYR A 54 -6.16 0.02 -7.29
CA TYR A 54 -5.09 0.91 -7.79
C TYR A 54 -5.53 2.38 -7.86
N TRP A 55 -6.71 2.67 -8.39
CA TRP A 55 -7.24 4.04 -8.50
C TRP A 55 -7.44 4.72 -7.12
N PHE A 56 -7.72 3.92 -6.08
CA PHE A 56 -7.90 4.44 -4.73
C PHE A 56 -6.56 4.71 -4.06
N ILE A 57 -5.59 3.84 -4.30
CA ILE A 57 -4.21 4.01 -3.84
C ILE A 57 -3.62 5.31 -4.38
N GLU A 58 -3.80 5.59 -5.68
CA GLU A 58 -3.37 6.85 -6.29
C GLU A 58 -4.08 8.06 -5.67
N ARG A 59 -5.40 7.96 -5.42
CA ARG A 59 -6.17 9.02 -4.72
C ARG A 59 -5.72 9.30 -3.30
N LEU A 60 -5.09 8.34 -2.63
CA LEU A 60 -4.50 8.53 -1.30
C LEU A 60 -3.14 9.25 -1.35
N GLY A 61 -2.66 9.60 -2.55
CA GLY A 61 -1.39 10.31 -2.75
C GLY A 61 -0.19 9.39 -2.93
N PHE A 62 -0.41 8.09 -3.16
CA PHE A 62 0.67 7.20 -3.54
C PHE A 62 1.05 7.38 -5.01
N GLU A 63 2.35 7.36 -5.28
CA GLU A 63 2.93 7.39 -6.63
C GLU A 63 3.21 5.97 -7.11
N PHE A 64 2.84 5.66 -8.35
CA PHE A 64 3.18 4.38 -8.97
C PHE A 64 4.68 4.29 -9.25
N MET A 65 5.31 3.24 -8.74
CA MET A 65 6.76 2.99 -8.88
C MET A 65 7.09 1.93 -9.94
N GLY A 66 6.10 1.16 -10.38
CA GLY A 66 6.26 0.15 -11.43
C GLY A 66 5.69 -1.22 -11.08
N LEU A 67 5.66 -2.09 -12.08
CA LEU A 67 5.33 -3.51 -11.93
C LEU A 67 6.53 -4.27 -11.35
N ARG A 68 6.25 -5.24 -10.48
CA ARG A 68 7.21 -6.26 -10.04
C ARG A 68 6.62 -7.63 -10.33
N VAL A 69 7.43 -8.46 -10.99
CA VAL A 69 7.08 -9.84 -11.32
C VAL A 69 7.93 -10.75 -10.44
N PHE A 70 7.26 -11.59 -9.67
CA PHE A 70 7.84 -12.66 -8.89
C PHE A 70 7.47 -14.00 -9.55
N PRO A 71 8.20 -15.10 -9.29
CA PRO A 71 7.80 -16.41 -9.79
C PRO A 71 6.39 -16.77 -9.29
N GLY A 72 5.40 -16.73 -10.20
CA GLY A 72 4.00 -17.04 -9.89
C GLY A 72 3.16 -15.87 -9.38
N ASP A 73 3.68 -14.65 -9.27
CA ASP A 73 2.91 -13.49 -8.82
C ASP A 73 3.34 -12.19 -9.54
N CYS A 74 2.42 -11.24 -9.67
CA CYS A 74 2.73 -9.91 -10.17
C CYS A 74 2.00 -8.85 -9.33
N CYS A 75 2.76 -7.86 -8.86
CA CYS A 75 2.25 -6.78 -8.04
C CYS A 75 2.69 -5.41 -8.57
N PHE A 76 1.85 -4.43 -8.34
CA PHE A 76 2.18 -3.03 -8.57
C PHE A 76 2.81 -2.46 -7.32
N VAL A 77 3.93 -1.75 -7.46
CA VAL A 77 4.56 -1.07 -6.34
C VAL A 77 4.13 0.39 -6.34
N TYR A 78 3.66 0.87 -5.20
CA TYR A 78 3.27 2.25 -4.98
C TYR A 78 4.02 2.83 -3.77
N GLU A 79 4.38 4.12 -3.83
CA GLU A 79 5.07 4.84 -2.75
C GLU A 79 4.31 6.09 -2.31
N LEU A 80 3.99 6.22 -1.03
CA LEU A 80 3.58 7.48 -0.43
C LEU A 80 4.82 8.17 0.12
N ARG A 81 5.26 9.23 -0.57
CA ARG A 81 6.36 10.07 -0.10
C ARG A 81 5.83 11.06 0.92
N LYS A 82 6.53 11.19 2.04
CA LYS A 82 6.24 12.26 2.99
C LYS A 82 6.73 13.57 2.36
N MET A 83 5.81 14.49 2.05
CA MET A 83 6.21 15.87 1.77
C MET A 83 6.84 16.43 3.05
N VAL A 84 8.09 16.88 2.92
CA VAL A 84 8.92 17.37 4.02
C VAL A 84 8.40 18.72 4.48
#